data_AF-A0A1G6R254-F1
#
_entry.id   AF-A0A1G6R254-F1
#
_cell.length_a   1.000
_cell.length_b   1.000
_cell.length_c   1.000
_cell.angle_alpha   90.00
_cell.angle_beta   90.00
_cell.angle_gamma   90.00
#
_symmetry.space_group_name_H-M   'P 1'
#
loop_
_entity.id
_entity.type
_entity.pdbx_description
1 polymer ?
#
loop_
_entity_poly.entity_id
_entity_poly.type
_entity_poly.pdbx_seq_one_letter_code
_entity_poly.pdbx_strand_id
1 'polypeptide(L)'
;MTTERAELLNVLRVATHRLVVAVERMSQEEAAAPSLLPGWTRGHVITHVARNADALRNLLDWARTGVETPAYRRASDRVADIEEGAGRDVDDLRDDLAESAEAFAADAEMLTDAAWLHEVRVLDGPLFRAALLLPRRLTEVELHHTDLGIGYKAADWTPKFAALRLPDPMAAWREERKSW
;
A
#
# COMPACT_ATOMS: atom_id res chain seq x y z
N MET A 1 -11.62 -15.88 8.61
CA MET A 1 -10.95 -14.63 9.00
C MET A 1 -11.35 -14.28 10.43
N THR A 2 -10.38 -14.09 11.32
CA THR A 2 -10.62 -13.63 12.70
C THR A 2 -11.24 -12.23 12.74
N THR A 3 -11.98 -11.92 13.80
CA THR A 3 -12.62 -10.59 13.99
C THR A 3 -11.63 -9.43 13.89
N GLU A 4 -10.44 -9.58 14.49
CA GLU A 4 -9.39 -8.55 14.45
C GLU A 4 -8.88 -8.29 13.02
N ARG A 5 -8.70 -9.33 12.21
CA ARG A 5 -8.29 -9.17 10.81
C ARG A 5 -9.40 -8.56 9.96
N ALA A 6 -10.65 -8.95 10.21
CA ALA A 6 -11.80 -8.36 9.54
C ALA A 6 -11.92 -6.86 9.84
N GLU A 7 -11.72 -6.47 11.11
CA GLU A 7 -11.68 -5.06 11.53
C GLU A 7 -10.54 -4.31 10.83
N LEU A 8 -9.34 -4.88 10.81
CA LEU A 8 -8.18 -4.24 10.17
C LEU A 8 -8.35 -4.09 8.66
N LEU A 9 -8.93 -5.10 7.99
CA LEU A 9 -9.25 -5.01 6.57
C LEU A 9 -10.30 -3.93 6.31
N ASN A 10 -11.31 -3.78 7.18
CA ASN A 10 -12.28 -2.70 7.07
C ASN A 10 -11.63 -1.32 7.26
N VAL A 11 -10.72 -1.18 8.22
CA VAL A 11 -9.93 0.06 8.39
C VAL A 11 -9.12 0.37 7.13
N LEU A 12 -8.47 -0.64 6.54
CA LEU A 12 -7.76 -0.48 5.28
C LEU A 12 -8.69 -0.05 4.13
N ARG A 13 -9.89 -0.63 4.01
CA ARG A 13 -10.89 -0.23 3.00
C ARG A 13 -11.28 1.25 3.17
N VAL A 14 -11.49 1.71 4.41
CA VAL A 14 -11.80 3.12 4.69
C VAL A 14 -10.63 4.04 4.32
N ALA A 15 -9.39 3.71 4.71
CA ALA A 15 -8.21 4.49 4.37
C ALA A 15 -7.98 4.54 2.85
N THR A 16 -8.14 3.40 2.18
CA THR A 16 -8.02 3.27 0.71
C THR A 16 -9.06 4.13 0.00
N HIS A 17 -10.33 4.04 0.40
CA HIS A 17 -11.40 4.86 -0.19
C HIS A 17 -11.12 6.35 -0.06
N ARG A 18 -10.59 6.81 1.09
CA ARG A 18 -10.19 8.22 1.27
C ARG A 18 -9.10 8.63 0.29
N LEU A 19 -8.09 7.78 0.11
CA LEU A 19 -7.01 8.02 -0.85
C LEU A 19 -7.54 8.07 -2.29
N VAL A 20 -8.36 7.09 -2.70
CA VAL A 20 -8.96 7.03 -4.04
C VAL A 20 -9.78 8.30 -4.32
N VAL A 21 -10.68 8.70 -3.41
CA VAL A 21 -11.49 9.92 -3.56
C VAL A 21 -10.64 11.19 -3.64
N ALA A 22 -9.49 11.23 -2.95
CA ALA A 22 -8.57 12.36 -3.04
C ALA A 22 -7.88 12.42 -4.42
N VAL A 23 -7.50 11.27 -4.98
CA VAL A 23 -6.84 11.14 -6.28
C VAL A 23 -7.80 11.32 -7.46
N GLU A 24 -9.07 10.93 -7.32
CA GLU A 24 -10.14 11.15 -8.31
C GLU A 24 -10.32 12.63 -8.68
N ARG A 25 -9.94 13.55 -7.79
CA ARG A 25 -10.06 15.00 -8.00
C ARG A 25 -8.81 15.63 -8.63
N MET A 26 -7.73 14.86 -8.76
CA MET A 26 -6.41 15.37 -9.11
C MET A 26 -6.28 15.64 -10.61
N SER A 27 -5.89 16.83 -11.06
CA SER A 27 -5.64 17.08 -12.49
C SER A 27 -4.35 16.40 -12.99
N GLN A 28 -4.15 16.34 -14.30
CA GLN A 28 -2.88 15.87 -14.89
C GLN A 28 -1.68 16.69 -14.39
N GLU A 29 -1.84 18.00 -14.29
CA GLU A 29 -0.80 18.91 -13.79
C GLU A 29 -0.49 18.65 -12.32
N GLU A 30 -1.50 18.36 -11.50
CA GLU A 30 -1.31 18.02 -10.09
C GLU A 30 -0.61 16.66 -9.92
N ALA A 31 -0.95 15.67 -10.77
CA ALA A 31 -0.30 14.37 -10.80
C ALA A 31 1.19 14.47 -11.21
N ALA A 32 1.51 15.36 -12.16
CA ALA A 32 2.86 15.63 -12.60
C ALA A 32 3.67 16.50 -11.62
N ALA A 33 3.01 17.21 -10.70
CA ALA A 33 3.68 18.07 -9.73
C ALA A 33 4.40 17.26 -8.61
N PRO A 34 5.40 17.86 -7.95
CA PRO A 34 6.14 17.21 -6.88
C PRO A 34 5.25 16.75 -5.73
N SER A 35 5.56 15.57 -5.19
CA SER A 35 5.08 15.09 -3.89
C SER A 35 5.98 15.61 -2.77
N LEU A 36 5.71 15.21 -1.51
CA LEU A 36 6.60 15.48 -0.39
C LEU A 36 7.85 14.58 -0.40
N LEU A 37 7.84 13.49 -1.16
CA LEU A 37 9.00 12.62 -1.32
C LEU A 37 10.01 13.24 -2.30
N PRO A 38 11.29 13.40 -1.90
CA PRO A 38 12.31 13.97 -2.78
C PRO A 38 12.42 13.22 -4.10
N GLY A 39 12.31 13.95 -5.22
CA GLY A 39 12.44 13.40 -6.56
C GLY A 39 11.20 12.69 -7.11
N TRP A 40 10.12 12.56 -6.33
CA TRP A 40 8.89 11.88 -6.76
C TRP A 40 7.77 12.87 -7.06
N THR A 41 7.12 12.71 -8.21
CA THR A 41 5.83 13.36 -8.48
C THR A 41 4.71 12.63 -7.74
N ARG A 42 3.52 13.22 -7.67
CA ARG A 42 2.33 12.52 -7.15
C ARG A 42 1.99 11.27 -7.97
N GLY A 43 2.21 11.30 -9.28
CA GLY A 43 2.10 10.12 -10.15
C GLY A 43 3.05 8.98 -9.77
N HIS A 44 4.27 9.28 -9.30
CA HIS A 44 5.18 8.25 -8.75
C HIS A 44 4.60 7.63 -7.48
N VAL A 45 4.07 8.45 -6.57
CA VAL A 45 3.45 7.98 -5.33
C VAL A 45 2.24 7.08 -5.62
N ILE A 46 1.34 7.51 -6.51
CA ILE A 46 0.15 6.75 -6.89
C ILE A 46 0.54 5.41 -7.53
N THR A 47 1.48 5.44 -8.49
CA THR A 47 1.98 4.23 -9.14
C THR A 47 2.63 3.28 -8.14
N HIS A 48 3.45 3.79 -7.22
CA HIS A 48 4.05 2.98 -6.16
C HIS A 48 2.99 2.31 -5.28
N VAL A 49 1.94 3.03 -4.88
CA VAL A 49 0.86 2.44 -4.07
C VAL A 49 0.11 1.35 -4.85
N ALA A 50 -0.09 1.52 -6.16
CA ALA A 50 -0.69 0.47 -7.00
C ALA A 50 0.20 -0.77 -7.09
N ARG A 51 1.49 -0.59 -7.46
CA ARG A 51 2.48 -1.70 -7.55
C ARG A 51 2.73 -2.38 -6.20
N ASN A 52 2.64 -1.65 -5.09
CA ASN A 52 2.66 -2.24 -3.75
C ASN A 52 1.49 -3.20 -3.55
N ALA A 53 0.29 -2.88 -4.04
CA ALA A 53 -0.88 -3.78 -3.92
C ALA A 53 -0.61 -5.09 -4.66
N ASP A 54 -0.15 -5.01 -5.91
CA ASP A 54 0.19 -6.17 -6.73
C ASP A 54 1.27 -7.04 -6.07
N ALA A 55 2.30 -6.41 -5.51
CA ALA A 55 3.37 -7.09 -4.82
C ALA A 55 2.87 -7.83 -3.55
N LEU A 56 1.95 -7.23 -2.78
CA LEU A 56 1.39 -7.90 -1.61
C LEU A 56 0.36 -8.97 -2.00
N ARG A 57 -0.34 -8.85 -3.14
CA ARG A 57 -1.20 -9.91 -3.68
C ARG A 57 -0.42 -11.16 -4.03
N ASN A 58 0.77 -11.03 -4.63
CA ASN A 58 1.68 -12.15 -4.83
C ASN A 58 2.01 -12.87 -3.50
N LEU A 59 2.20 -12.13 -2.42
CA LEU A 59 2.47 -12.73 -1.10
C LEU A 59 1.22 -13.34 -0.45
N LEU A 60 0.02 -12.79 -0.71
CA LEU A 60 -1.23 -13.43 -0.32
C LEU A 60 -1.43 -14.76 -1.06
N ASP A 61 -1.09 -14.80 -2.35
CA ASP A 61 -1.10 -16.03 -3.14
C ASP A 61 -0.11 -17.06 -2.62
N TRP A 62 1.12 -16.65 -2.29
CA TRP A 62 2.10 -17.52 -1.63
C TRP A 62 1.53 -18.08 -0.31
N ALA A 63 1.01 -17.23 0.56
CA ALA A 63 0.42 -17.65 1.83
C ALA A 63 -0.75 -18.63 1.65
N ARG A 64 -1.54 -18.47 0.59
CA ARG A 64 -2.70 -19.30 0.27
C ARG A 64 -2.31 -20.67 -0.30
N THR A 65 -1.30 -20.72 -1.17
CA THR A 65 -0.92 -21.92 -1.91
C THR A 65 0.23 -22.70 -1.26
N GLY A 66 1.04 -22.03 -0.44
CA GLY A 66 2.30 -22.57 0.09
C GLY A 66 3.44 -22.59 -0.93
N VAL A 67 3.22 -22.12 -2.17
CA VAL A 67 4.25 -22.05 -3.22
C VAL A 67 4.80 -20.63 -3.27
N GLU A 68 6.12 -20.47 -3.26
CA GLU A 68 6.76 -19.15 -3.24
C GLU A 68 6.43 -18.35 -4.50
N THR A 69 5.64 -17.29 -4.31
CA THR A 69 5.35 -16.25 -5.32
C THR A 69 6.00 -14.94 -4.85
N PRO A 70 7.09 -14.49 -5.49
CA PRO A 70 7.85 -13.33 -4.99
C PRO A 70 7.05 -12.03 -5.14
N ALA A 71 7.20 -11.12 -4.18
CA ALA A 71 6.53 -9.80 -4.22
C ALA A 71 6.89 -9.02 -5.49
N TYR A 72 8.16 -9.06 -5.86
CA TYR A 72 8.69 -8.55 -7.13
C TYR A 72 9.64 -9.60 -7.69
N ARG A 73 9.67 -9.76 -9.02
CA ARG A 73 10.63 -10.67 -9.68
C ARG A 73 12.07 -10.23 -9.41
N ARG A 74 12.35 -8.92 -9.42
CA ARG A 74 13.62 -8.31 -9.00
C ARG A 74 13.37 -6.94 -8.37
N ALA A 75 14.30 -6.50 -7.52
CA ALA A 75 14.24 -5.14 -6.96
C ALA A 75 14.28 -4.04 -8.03
N SER A 76 15.00 -4.27 -9.14
CA SER A 76 15.06 -3.36 -10.29
C SER A 76 13.72 -3.21 -10.99
N ASP A 77 12.90 -4.27 -11.01
CA ASP A 77 11.61 -4.26 -11.70
C ASP A 77 10.66 -3.30 -10.98
N ARG A 78 10.64 -3.30 -9.63
CA ARG A 78 9.89 -2.32 -8.84
C ARG A 78 10.22 -0.88 -9.24
N VAL A 79 11.50 -0.56 -9.40
CA VAL A 79 11.93 0.80 -9.75
C VAL A 79 11.47 1.13 -11.17
N ALA A 80 11.70 0.23 -12.13
CA ALA A 80 11.30 0.44 -13.52
C ALA A 80 9.79 0.65 -13.66
N ASP A 81 8.98 -0.18 -13.00
CA ASP A 81 7.52 -0.11 -13.05
C ASP A 81 6.98 1.22 -12.49
N ILE A 82 7.63 1.77 -11.46
CA ILE A 82 7.27 3.07 -10.88
C ILE A 82 7.61 4.20 -11.85
N GLU A 83 8.83 4.21 -12.39
CA GLU A 83 9.29 5.25 -13.32
C GLU A 83 8.47 5.26 -14.61
N GLU A 84 8.18 4.08 -15.18
CA GLU A 84 7.36 3.95 -16.38
C GLU A 84 5.91 4.37 -16.13
N GLY A 85 5.35 4.00 -14.97
CA GLY A 85 3.95 4.27 -14.66
C GLY A 85 3.67 5.71 -14.21
N ALA A 86 4.64 6.42 -13.66
CA ALA A 86 4.44 7.71 -13.01
C ALA A 86 3.97 8.85 -13.92
N GLY A 87 4.25 8.74 -15.22
CA GLY A 87 3.90 9.73 -16.24
C GLY A 87 2.66 9.40 -17.07
N ARG A 88 1.92 8.33 -16.71
CA ARG A 88 0.67 7.96 -17.40
C ARG A 88 -0.40 9.04 -17.29
N ASP A 89 -1.43 8.92 -18.11
CA ASP A 89 -2.62 9.76 -17.99
C ASP A 89 -3.22 9.63 -16.58
N VAL A 90 -3.75 10.73 -16.05
CA VAL A 90 -4.28 10.75 -14.68
C VAL A 90 -5.48 9.82 -14.53
N ASP A 91 -6.25 9.58 -15.59
CA ASP A 91 -7.33 8.60 -15.57
C ASP A 91 -6.78 7.18 -15.43
N ASP A 92 -5.71 6.84 -16.15
CA ASP A 92 -5.02 5.54 -15.99
C ASP A 92 -4.45 5.37 -14.57
N LEU A 93 -3.92 6.44 -13.96
CA LEU A 93 -3.41 6.40 -12.58
C LEU A 93 -4.52 6.19 -11.55
N ARG A 94 -5.69 6.82 -11.75
CA ARG A 94 -6.87 6.67 -10.89
C ARG A 94 -7.41 5.25 -10.95
N ASP A 95 -7.60 4.74 -12.16
CA ASP A 95 -8.14 3.41 -12.38
C ASP A 95 -7.18 2.34 -11.82
N ASP A 96 -5.88 2.45 -12.11
CA ASP A 96 -4.88 1.50 -11.61
C ASP A 96 -4.81 1.49 -10.07
N LEU A 97 -4.91 2.66 -9.42
CA LEU A 97 -4.96 2.74 -7.96
C LEU A 97 -6.20 2.06 -7.39
N ALA A 98 -7.38 2.30 -7.98
CA ALA A 98 -8.65 1.75 -7.50
C ALA A 98 -8.70 0.23 -7.71
N GLU A 99 -8.39 -0.24 -8.92
CA GLU A 99 -8.45 -1.67 -9.28
C GLU A 99 -7.45 -2.50 -8.48
N SER A 100 -6.19 -2.03 -8.37
CA SER A 100 -5.16 -2.75 -7.61
C SER A 100 -5.52 -2.87 -6.12
N ALA A 101 -6.16 -1.84 -5.55
CA ALA A 101 -6.60 -1.85 -4.17
C ALA A 101 -7.82 -2.74 -3.93
N GLU A 102 -8.80 -2.74 -4.84
CA GLU A 102 -9.94 -3.66 -4.80
C GLU A 102 -9.46 -5.11 -4.89
N ALA A 103 -8.57 -5.41 -5.84
CA ALA A 103 -8.03 -6.74 -6.04
C ALA A 103 -7.25 -7.24 -4.82
N PHE A 104 -6.45 -6.39 -4.17
CA PHE A 104 -5.78 -6.74 -2.90
C PHE A 104 -6.79 -7.10 -1.81
N ALA A 105 -7.85 -6.30 -1.66
CA ALA A 105 -8.84 -6.52 -0.62
C ALA A 105 -9.64 -7.80 -0.87
N ALA A 106 -9.99 -8.10 -2.13
CA ALA A 106 -10.63 -9.35 -2.51
C ALA A 106 -9.74 -10.57 -2.22
N ASP A 107 -8.46 -10.53 -2.59
CA ASP A 107 -7.50 -11.60 -2.30
C ASP A 107 -7.35 -11.83 -0.79
N ALA A 108 -7.28 -10.76 0.00
CA ALA A 108 -7.20 -10.85 1.46
C ALA A 108 -8.44 -11.52 2.08
N GLU A 109 -9.65 -11.27 1.56
CA GLU A 109 -10.89 -11.88 2.06
C GLU A 109 -10.95 -13.39 1.81
N MET A 110 -10.30 -13.86 0.75
CA MET A 110 -10.28 -15.28 0.40
C MET A 110 -9.30 -16.11 1.25
N LEU A 111 -8.41 -15.49 2.02
CA LEU A 111 -7.45 -16.22 2.86
C LEU A 111 -8.13 -16.90 4.06
N THR A 112 -7.84 -18.20 4.22
CA THR A 112 -8.24 -18.96 5.41
C THR A 112 -7.44 -18.53 6.63
N ASP A 113 -7.94 -18.84 7.84
CA ASP A 113 -7.23 -18.48 9.07
C ASP A 113 -5.85 -19.15 9.19
N ALA A 114 -5.67 -20.32 8.59
CA ALA A 114 -4.40 -21.03 8.50
C ALA A 114 -3.43 -20.38 7.49
N ALA A 115 -3.93 -19.96 6.32
CA ALA A 115 -3.11 -19.28 5.29
C ALA A 115 -2.38 -18.05 5.87
N TRP A 116 -3.06 -17.27 6.71
CA TRP A 116 -2.47 -16.11 7.37
C TRP A 116 -1.31 -16.42 8.35
N LEU A 117 -1.13 -17.68 8.76
CA LEU A 117 -0.02 -18.11 9.61
C LEU A 117 1.22 -18.50 8.81
N HIS A 118 1.10 -18.67 7.49
CA HIS A 118 2.24 -18.96 6.62
C HIS A 118 3.25 -17.81 6.63
N GLU A 119 4.52 -18.18 6.49
CA GLU A 119 5.61 -17.22 6.39
C GLU A 119 5.84 -16.84 4.93
N VAL A 120 6.02 -15.54 4.70
CA VAL A 120 6.32 -14.92 3.41
C VAL A 120 7.44 -13.90 3.62
N ARG A 121 8.07 -13.43 2.55
CA ARG A 121 9.10 -12.38 2.61
C ARG A 121 8.96 -11.40 1.45
N VAL A 122 9.46 -10.20 1.65
CA VAL A 122 9.61 -9.19 0.59
C VAL A 122 11.06 -9.17 0.16
N LEU A 123 11.33 -9.46 -1.12
CA LEU A 123 12.69 -9.54 -1.67
C LEU A 123 13.60 -10.43 -0.79
N ASP A 124 14.84 -10.00 -0.54
CA ASP A 124 15.82 -10.68 0.32
C ASP A 124 15.67 -10.35 1.81
N GLY A 125 14.51 -9.83 2.21
CA GLY A 125 14.19 -9.54 3.61
C GLY A 125 13.89 -10.80 4.44
N PRO A 126 13.75 -10.63 5.77
CA PRO A 126 13.40 -11.74 6.67
C PRO A 126 11.99 -12.26 6.38
N LEU A 127 11.79 -13.56 6.63
CA LEU A 127 10.46 -14.17 6.67
C LEU A 127 9.61 -13.56 7.80
N PHE A 128 8.32 -13.40 7.53
CA PHE A 128 7.33 -12.97 8.51
C PHE A 128 5.97 -13.59 8.20
N ARG A 129 5.10 -13.70 9.21
CA ARG A 129 3.74 -14.23 9.01
C ARG A 129 2.90 -13.34 8.09
N ALA A 130 2.18 -13.94 7.16
CA ALA A 130 1.30 -13.26 6.22
C ALA A 130 0.27 -12.33 6.89
N ALA A 131 -0.09 -12.58 8.16
CA ALA A 131 -0.90 -11.66 8.97
C ALA A 131 -0.35 -10.21 9.03
N LEU A 132 0.95 -10.00 8.82
CA LEU A 132 1.57 -8.67 8.78
C LEU A 132 1.35 -7.94 7.43
N LEU A 133 0.80 -8.60 6.41
CA LEU A 133 0.50 -7.96 5.11
C LEU A 133 -0.58 -6.88 5.22
N LEU A 134 -1.59 -7.06 6.07
CA LEU A 134 -2.62 -6.03 6.31
C LEU A 134 -2.05 -4.76 6.99
N PRO A 135 -1.30 -4.86 8.12
CA PRO A 135 -0.58 -3.71 8.68
C PRO A 135 0.37 -3.03 7.70
N ARG A 136 1.10 -3.81 6.88
CA ARG A 136 1.99 -3.28 5.83
C ARG A 136 1.19 -2.47 4.81
N ARG A 137 0.13 -3.04 4.26
CA ARG A 137 -0.71 -2.35 3.27
C ARG A 137 -1.35 -1.09 3.83
N LEU A 138 -1.86 -1.13 5.06
CA LEU A 138 -2.42 0.05 5.73
C LEU A 138 -1.37 1.14 5.93
N THR A 139 -0.14 0.77 6.28
CA THR A 139 0.97 1.73 6.39
C THR A 139 1.26 2.42 5.07
N GLU A 140 1.34 1.67 3.98
CA GLU A 140 1.59 2.21 2.64
C GLU A 140 0.49 3.19 2.23
N VAL A 141 -0.78 2.86 2.45
CA VAL A 141 -1.91 3.74 2.12
C VAL A 141 -1.90 5.03 2.95
N GLU A 142 -1.79 4.91 4.27
CA GLU A 142 -1.89 6.06 5.18
C GLU A 142 -0.70 7.02 5.04
N LEU A 143 0.52 6.47 4.95
CA LEU A 143 1.72 7.30 4.80
C LEU A 143 1.79 7.91 3.40
N HIS A 144 1.50 7.16 2.34
CA HIS A 144 1.61 7.72 1.00
C HIS A 144 0.48 8.67 0.64
N HIS A 145 -0.67 8.60 1.32
CA HIS A 145 -1.65 9.68 1.24
C HIS A 145 -1.10 10.98 1.86
N THR A 146 -0.36 10.91 2.96
CA THR A 146 0.38 12.07 3.50
C THR A 146 1.44 12.54 2.50
N ASP A 147 2.20 11.61 1.93
CA ASP A 147 3.31 11.91 1.02
C ASP A 147 2.85 12.62 -0.27
N LEU A 148 1.58 12.48 -0.68
CA LEU A 148 1.01 13.25 -1.80
C LEU A 148 1.05 14.77 -1.58
N GLY A 149 1.09 15.25 -0.33
CA GLY A 149 1.18 16.69 -0.05
C GLY A 149 -0.02 17.49 -0.51
N ILE A 150 -1.21 16.89 -0.48
CA ILE A 150 -2.49 17.50 -0.91
C ILE A 150 -3.41 17.83 0.29
N GLY A 151 -2.82 18.03 1.46
CA GLY A 151 -3.52 18.46 2.67
C GLY A 151 -3.89 17.35 3.65
N TYR A 152 -3.72 16.07 3.29
CA TYR A 152 -3.86 14.93 4.21
C TYR A 152 -2.63 14.82 5.12
N LYS A 153 -2.82 14.81 6.44
CA LYS A 153 -1.73 14.84 7.43
C LYS A 153 -1.86 13.74 8.47
N ALA A 154 -0.85 13.63 9.34
CA ALA A 154 -0.86 12.67 10.44
C ALA A 154 -2.08 12.80 11.38
N ALA A 155 -2.66 14.00 11.50
CA ALA A 155 -3.88 14.22 12.28
C ALA A 155 -5.13 13.56 11.65
N ASP A 156 -5.08 13.24 10.36
CA ASP A 156 -6.19 12.67 9.58
C ASP A 156 -6.13 11.14 9.46
N TRP A 157 -5.03 10.52 9.94
CA TRP A 157 -4.87 9.08 10.00
C TRP A 157 -6.03 8.41 10.73
N THR A 158 -6.39 7.20 10.30
CA THR A 158 -7.38 6.44 11.06
C THR A 158 -6.89 6.21 12.50
N PRO A 159 -7.76 6.33 13.52
CA PRO A 159 -7.35 6.09 14.90
C PRO A 159 -6.70 4.72 15.12
N LYS A 160 -7.17 3.70 14.38
CA LYS A 160 -6.58 2.36 14.40
C LYS A 160 -5.16 2.36 13.86
N PHE A 161 -4.88 3.01 12.73
CA PHE A 161 -3.52 3.12 12.18
C PHE A 161 -2.58 3.87 13.13
N ALA A 162 -3.04 5.00 13.67
CA ALA A 162 -2.26 5.81 14.60
C ALA A 162 -1.85 5.04 15.88
N ALA A 163 -2.74 4.17 16.37
CA ALA A 163 -2.49 3.33 17.54
C ALA A 163 -1.83 1.97 17.24
N LEU A 164 -1.70 1.58 15.96
CA LEU A 164 -1.23 0.26 15.57
C LEU A 164 0.23 0.05 16.00
N ARG A 165 0.53 -1.11 16.58
CA ARG A 165 1.93 -1.49 16.86
C ARG A 165 2.57 -2.01 15.58
N LEU A 166 3.43 -1.20 14.99
CA LEU A 166 4.17 -1.53 13.77
C LEU A 166 5.60 -1.99 14.13
N PRO A 167 6.14 -3.02 13.47
CA PRO A 167 7.57 -3.29 13.51
C PRO A 167 8.35 -2.25 12.70
N ASP A 168 9.63 -2.09 13.01
CA ASP A 168 10.52 -1.29 12.16
C ASP A 168 10.70 -1.93 10.77
N PRO A 169 10.91 -1.11 9.72
CA PRO A 169 11.04 0.36 9.75
C PRO A 169 9.70 1.14 9.68
N MET A 170 8.55 0.46 9.60
CA MET A 170 7.25 1.13 9.44
C MET A 170 6.90 2.05 10.62
N ALA A 171 7.28 1.68 11.84
CA ALA A 171 7.12 2.55 13.00
C ALA A 171 7.92 3.85 12.85
N ALA A 172 9.20 3.76 12.47
CA ALA A 172 10.05 4.93 12.22
C ALA A 172 9.50 5.83 11.09
N TRP A 173 9.05 5.26 9.97
CA TRP A 173 8.44 6.02 8.89
C TRP A 173 7.17 6.75 9.33
N ARG A 174 6.33 6.10 10.14
CA ARG A 174 5.15 6.75 10.70
C ARG A 174 5.52 7.93 11.60
N GLU A 175 6.55 7.80 12.45
CA GLU A 175 7.00 8.92 13.28
C GLU A 175 7.53 10.09 12.45
N GLU A 176 8.25 9.82 11.36
CA GLU A 176 8.77 10.85 10.45
C GLU A 176 7.65 11.73 9.85
N ARG A 177 6.59 11.10 9.32
CA ARG A 177 5.45 11.80 8.69
C ARG A 177 4.63 12.65 9.66
N LYS A 178 4.79 12.51 10.98
CA LYS A 178 4.11 13.39 11.96
C LYS A 178 4.56 14.85 11.87
N SER A 179 5.73 15.08 11.28
CA SER A 179 6.32 16.42 11.12
C SER A 179 6.05 17.07 9.76
N TRP A 180 5.34 16.38 8.86
CA TRP A 180 5.06 16.84 7.50
C TRP A 180 3.76 17.67 7.43
#